data_AF-A0A964A9P8-F1
#
_entry.id   AF-A0A964A9P8-F1
#
_cell.length_a   1.000
_cell.length_b   1.000
_cell.length_c   1.000
_cell.angle_alpha   90.00
_cell.angle_beta   90.00
_cell.angle_gamma   90.00
#
_symmetry.space_group_name_H-M   'P 1'
#
loop_
_entity.id
_entity.type
_entity.pdbx_description
1 polymer ?
#
loop_
_entity_poly.entity_id
_entity_poly.type
_entity_poly.pdbx_seq_one_letter_code
_entity_poly.pdbx_strand_id
1 'polypeptide(L)'
;MIDISEGSAGHAVIAREVERALDRDPGFVVQDTHALLNAGGERDDAANVKSAQAFRTAGLAALEAGELEDAVEQLQTAAALMAKSFAFLREADEYRQLLVESGVAQLRAGEEEAASRTLERAVVFGAESASIPLKPAEEALLAAARQKIKEAPRGGIEIASQPASAEAWVDGRFVGVTPCAAWGLPAGEHIVTMYKAGYAPVTATAVANTEAPAQVQAKLQPARRKLLYDEMLEKLRPEMDHLGGTPPMGGEGVKQAGSLLLSEVVLVVRSRGPVNATEVELFLFDTQSQRLLQRVSGTVDTGSSGLRAAIAPLVARVSEIDWAVALGGEAEDPTARRESTRLVKKWWFWTIIGGVVAGGATAAVLLATKGDGESAPATTGSVVLSF
;
A
#
# COMPACT_ATOMS: atom_id res chain seq x y z
N MET A 1 -3.10 -8.32 -7.62
CA MET A 1 -3.87 -9.54 -7.29
C MET A 1 -5.33 -9.30 -7.66
N ILE A 2 -6.08 -10.32 -8.09
CA ILE A 2 -7.52 -10.20 -8.38
C ILE A 2 -8.26 -11.34 -7.69
N ASP A 3 -9.31 -11.02 -6.94
CA ASP A 3 -10.18 -12.00 -6.29
C ASP A 3 -11.44 -12.28 -7.14
N ILE A 4 -11.62 -13.53 -7.54
CA ILE A 4 -12.82 -14.03 -8.24
C ILE A 4 -13.64 -15.03 -7.40
N SER A 5 -13.37 -15.11 -6.10
CA SER A 5 -13.97 -16.06 -5.18
C SER A 5 -15.48 -15.87 -5.00
N GLU A 6 -16.12 -16.84 -4.34
CA GLU A 6 -17.50 -16.70 -3.88
C GLU A 6 -17.65 -15.50 -2.92
N GLY A 7 -18.81 -14.83 -2.93
CA GLY A 7 -19.00 -13.52 -2.28
C GLY A 7 -19.09 -13.51 -0.74
N SER A 8 -18.70 -14.58 -0.05
CA SER A 8 -18.81 -14.69 1.41
C SER A 8 -17.65 -13.97 2.14
N ALA A 9 -17.84 -13.66 3.42
CA ALA A 9 -16.79 -13.05 4.23
C ALA A 9 -15.55 -13.96 4.37
N GLY A 10 -15.74 -15.28 4.46
CA GLY A 10 -14.63 -16.24 4.58
C GLY A 10 -13.70 -16.24 3.36
N HIS A 11 -14.28 -16.13 2.15
CA HIS A 11 -13.52 -16.05 0.90
C HIS A 11 -12.76 -14.73 0.77
N ALA A 12 -13.37 -13.62 1.16
CA ALA A 12 -12.70 -12.32 1.18
C ALA A 12 -11.52 -12.31 2.16
N VAL A 13 -11.63 -12.98 3.32
CA VAL A 13 -10.51 -13.15 4.27
C VAL A 13 -9.38 -13.98 3.66
N ILE A 14 -9.68 -15.01 2.85
CA ILE A 14 -8.64 -15.75 2.11
C ILE A 14 -7.88 -14.82 1.17
N ALA A 15 -8.60 -14.05 0.34
CA ALA A 15 -7.98 -13.13 -0.61
C ALA A 15 -7.06 -12.13 0.12
N ARG A 16 -7.50 -11.58 1.26
CA ARG A 16 -6.70 -10.71 2.11
C ARG A 16 -5.42 -11.37 2.62
N GLU A 17 -5.51 -12.60 3.13
CA GLU A 17 -4.32 -13.30 3.65
C GLU A 17 -3.35 -13.72 2.52
N VAL A 18 -3.85 -13.95 1.30
CA VAL A 18 -3.01 -14.13 0.10
C VAL A 18 -2.27 -12.83 -0.24
N GLU A 19 -2.98 -11.71 -0.31
CA GLU A 19 -2.38 -10.39 -0.56
C GLU A 19 -1.30 -10.05 0.45
N ARG A 20 -1.62 -10.23 1.74
CA ARG A 20 -0.67 -10.01 2.84
C ARG A 20 0.57 -10.89 2.74
N ALA A 21 0.42 -12.14 2.31
CA ALA A 21 1.55 -13.04 2.14
C ALA A 21 2.44 -12.60 0.97
N LEU A 22 1.84 -12.10 -0.12
CA LEU A 22 2.56 -11.50 -1.25
C LEU A 22 3.29 -10.20 -0.85
N ASP A 23 2.66 -9.31 -0.08
CA ASP A 23 3.29 -8.06 0.40
C ASP A 23 4.56 -8.28 1.21
N ARG A 24 4.69 -9.47 1.81
CA ARG A 24 5.87 -9.87 2.59
C ARG A 24 6.93 -10.56 1.76
N ASP A 25 6.61 -10.93 0.53
CA ASP A 25 7.51 -11.59 -0.38
C ASP A 25 8.28 -10.54 -1.19
N PRO A 26 9.63 -10.46 -1.05
CA PRO A 26 10.42 -9.47 -1.77
C PRO A 26 10.45 -9.69 -3.29
N GLY A 27 10.00 -10.85 -3.78
CA GLY A 27 9.87 -11.15 -5.20
C GLY A 27 8.67 -10.48 -5.87
N PHE A 28 7.75 -9.91 -5.10
CA PHE A 28 6.54 -9.27 -5.62
C PHE A 28 6.38 -7.86 -5.07
N VAL A 29 5.79 -7.00 -5.91
CA VAL A 29 5.23 -5.72 -5.47
C VAL A 29 3.75 -5.76 -5.83
N VAL A 30 2.89 -5.88 -4.83
CA VAL A 30 1.44 -5.90 -5.04
C VAL A 30 0.98 -4.49 -5.37
N GLN A 31 0.26 -4.36 -6.49
CA GLN A 31 -0.36 -3.09 -6.87
C GLN A 31 -1.61 -2.83 -6.02
N ASP A 32 -1.77 -1.59 -5.57
CA ASP A 32 -2.98 -1.13 -4.89
C ASP A 32 -4.15 -1.06 -5.89
N THR A 33 -4.99 -2.09 -5.83
CA THR A 33 -6.14 -2.23 -6.72
C THR A 33 -7.19 -1.15 -6.47
N HIS A 34 -7.32 -0.66 -5.23
CA HIS A 34 -8.29 0.40 -4.93
C HIS A 34 -7.86 1.71 -5.58
N ALA A 35 -6.61 2.11 -5.40
CA ALA A 35 -6.06 3.32 -6.01
C ALA A 35 -6.16 3.26 -7.54
N LEU A 36 -5.82 2.12 -8.16
CA LEU A 36 -5.88 1.97 -9.61
C LEU A 36 -7.31 2.04 -10.16
N LEU A 37 -8.30 1.49 -9.46
CA LEU A 37 -9.70 1.53 -9.90
C LEU A 37 -10.37 2.89 -9.69
N ASN A 38 -9.88 3.66 -8.72
CA ASN A 38 -10.40 4.99 -8.40
C ASN A 38 -9.58 6.12 -9.05
N ALA A 39 -8.44 5.79 -9.67
CA ALA A 39 -7.51 6.75 -10.29
C ALA A 39 -8.21 7.86 -11.09
N GLY A 40 -7.92 9.10 -10.69
CA GLY A 40 -8.45 10.33 -11.28
C GLY A 40 -9.90 10.67 -10.91
N GLY A 41 -10.57 9.86 -10.09
CA GLY A 41 -11.83 10.20 -9.40
C GLY A 41 -11.60 10.77 -7.99
N GLU A 42 -10.45 10.49 -7.39
CA GLU A 42 -10.05 10.86 -6.02
C GLU A 42 -9.50 12.28 -5.92
N ARG A 43 -9.90 13.19 -6.80
CA ARG A 43 -9.23 14.50 -6.93
C ARG A 43 -9.23 15.27 -5.62
N ASP A 44 -10.32 15.23 -4.88
CA ASP A 44 -10.45 15.96 -3.62
C ASP A 44 -9.64 15.29 -2.51
N ASP A 45 -9.65 13.95 -2.42
CA ASP A 45 -8.91 13.21 -1.40
C ASP A 45 -7.41 13.21 -1.63
N ALA A 46 -6.97 12.96 -2.86
CA ALA A 46 -5.55 13.08 -3.24
C ALA A 46 -5.05 14.51 -3.08
N ALA A 47 -5.89 15.52 -3.36
CA ALA A 47 -5.55 16.91 -3.09
C ALA A 47 -5.45 17.19 -1.58
N ASN A 48 -6.33 16.62 -0.75
CA ASN A 48 -6.24 16.74 0.71
C ASN A 48 -4.96 16.11 1.24
N VAL A 49 -4.59 14.91 0.81
CA VAL A 49 -3.35 14.23 1.24
C VAL A 49 -2.13 15.05 0.84
N LYS A 50 -2.06 15.51 -0.42
CA LYS A 50 -0.97 16.37 -0.89
C LYS A 50 -0.90 17.70 -0.15
N SER A 51 -2.05 18.32 0.11
CA SER A 51 -2.12 19.57 0.88
C SER A 51 -1.64 19.33 2.31
N ALA A 52 -2.08 18.24 2.94
CA ALA A 52 -1.64 17.88 4.28
C ALA A 52 -0.13 17.68 4.37
N GLN A 53 0.50 17.08 3.35
CA GLN A 53 1.97 16.95 3.28
C GLN A 53 2.67 18.31 3.21
N ALA A 54 2.11 19.25 2.46
CA ALA A 54 2.63 20.61 2.40
C ALA A 54 2.49 21.33 3.76
N PHE A 55 1.33 21.23 4.39
CA PHE A 55 1.08 21.76 5.74
C PHE A 55 2.02 21.13 6.78
N ARG A 56 2.24 19.80 6.71
CA ARG A 56 3.18 19.10 7.60
C ARG A 56 4.60 19.62 7.43
N THR A 57 5.05 19.81 6.19
CA THR A 57 6.40 20.32 5.90
C THR A 57 6.57 21.75 6.42
N ALA A 58 5.58 22.62 6.18
CA ALA A 58 5.59 23.98 6.71
C ALA A 58 5.61 24.00 8.25
N GLY A 59 4.78 23.16 8.89
CA GLY A 59 4.72 23.06 10.34
C GLY A 59 6.01 22.53 10.98
N LEU A 60 6.68 21.57 10.35
CA LEU A 60 8.00 21.10 10.81
C LEU A 60 9.08 22.18 10.66
N ALA A 61 9.07 22.94 9.56
CA ALA A 61 10.00 24.07 9.39
C ALA A 61 9.77 25.16 10.45
N ALA A 62 8.52 25.52 10.74
CA ALA A 62 8.16 26.45 11.82
C ALA A 62 8.61 25.93 13.19
N LEU A 63 8.46 24.62 13.44
CA LEU A 63 8.91 23.98 14.67
C LEU A 63 10.43 24.07 14.86
N GLU A 64 11.20 23.90 13.78
CA GLU A 64 12.66 24.07 13.78
C GLU A 64 13.07 25.54 13.99
N ALA A 65 12.31 26.48 13.43
CA ALA A 65 12.52 27.92 13.61
C ALA A 65 12.12 28.43 15.02
N GLY A 66 11.38 27.63 15.79
CA GLY A 66 10.84 28.02 17.10
C GLY A 66 9.56 28.86 17.01
N GLU A 67 8.93 28.89 15.84
CA GLU A 67 7.63 29.54 15.57
C GLU A 67 6.50 28.60 15.99
N LEU A 68 6.30 28.46 17.31
CA LEU A 68 5.51 27.38 17.89
C LEU A 68 4.00 27.48 17.60
N GLU A 69 3.44 28.70 17.58
CA GLU A 69 2.02 28.91 17.24
C GLU A 69 1.74 28.47 15.80
N ASP A 70 2.56 28.93 14.85
CA ASP A 70 2.47 28.54 13.44
C ASP A 70 2.68 27.03 13.26
N ALA A 71 3.66 26.43 13.95
CA ALA A 71 3.89 24.99 13.91
C ALA A 71 2.65 24.20 14.34
N VAL A 72 1.99 24.61 15.44
CA VAL A 72 0.75 23.98 15.92
C VAL A 72 -0.37 24.08 14.88
N GLU A 73 -0.61 25.28 14.34
CA GLU A 73 -1.67 25.51 13.35
C GLU A 73 -1.47 24.65 12.08
N GLN A 74 -0.26 24.66 11.53
CA GLN A 74 0.07 23.95 10.30
C GLN A 74 -0.03 22.42 10.50
N LEU A 75 0.50 21.89 11.60
CA LEU A 75 0.45 20.44 11.89
C LEU A 75 -0.97 19.95 12.22
N GLN A 76 -1.78 20.75 12.93
CA GLN A 76 -3.19 20.41 13.16
C GLN A 76 -3.99 20.43 11.86
N THR A 77 -3.74 21.40 10.99
CA THR A 77 -4.38 21.47 9.66
C THR A 77 -4.01 20.26 8.82
N ALA A 78 -2.73 19.87 8.79
CA ALA A 78 -2.28 18.65 8.15
C ALA A 78 -3.01 17.41 8.70
N ALA A 79 -3.09 17.29 10.03
CA ALA A 79 -3.73 16.14 10.68
C ALA A 79 -5.22 16.07 10.34
N ALA A 80 -5.93 17.20 10.33
CA ALA A 80 -7.35 17.26 9.98
C ALA A 80 -7.60 16.82 8.52
N LEU A 81 -6.76 17.27 7.58
CA LEU A 81 -6.86 16.90 6.17
C LEU A 81 -6.56 15.41 5.95
N MET A 82 -5.52 14.87 6.59
CA MET A 82 -5.21 13.43 6.53
C MET A 82 -6.28 12.58 7.18
N ALA A 83 -6.83 12.99 8.32
CA ALA A 83 -7.91 12.27 8.99
C ALA A 83 -9.17 12.19 8.11
N LYS A 84 -9.50 13.26 7.39
CA LYS A 84 -10.66 13.31 6.49
C LYS A 84 -10.51 12.36 5.29
N SER A 85 -9.30 12.25 4.76
CA SER A 85 -8.98 11.39 3.61
C SER A 85 -8.17 10.16 4.02
N PHE A 86 -8.39 9.65 5.25
CA PHE A 86 -7.56 8.61 5.85
C PHE A 86 -7.56 7.31 5.03
N ALA A 87 -8.66 7.01 4.34
CA ALA A 87 -8.77 5.81 3.49
C ALA A 87 -7.93 5.88 2.21
N PHE A 88 -7.29 7.01 1.92
CA PHE A 88 -6.38 7.19 0.80
C PHE A 88 -4.91 7.28 1.24
N LEU A 89 -4.65 7.15 2.54
CA LEU A 89 -3.30 7.06 3.05
C LEU A 89 -2.78 5.66 2.78
N ARG A 90 -1.71 5.56 1.98
CA ARG A 90 -1.09 4.30 1.61
C ARG A 90 -0.66 3.49 2.84
N GLU A 91 -0.22 4.18 3.90
CA GLU A 91 0.14 3.62 5.19
C GLU A 91 -0.29 4.58 6.31
N ALA A 92 -0.78 4.03 7.43
CA ALA A 92 -1.12 4.81 8.62
C ALA A 92 0.12 5.46 9.30
N ASP A 93 1.32 5.09 8.84
CA ASP A 93 2.61 5.52 9.35
C ASP A 93 2.80 7.04 9.28
N GLU A 94 2.43 7.64 8.15
CA GLU A 94 2.54 9.08 7.98
C GLU A 94 1.63 9.84 8.95
N TYR A 95 0.40 9.35 9.12
CA TYR A 95 -0.56 9.96 10.04
C TYR A 95 -0.16 9.80 11.51
N ARG A 96 0.29 8.61 11.94
CA ARG A 96 0.72 8.41 13.33
C ARG A 96 1.95 9.24 13.67
N GLN A 97 2.89 9.43 12.73
CA GLN A 97 4.02 10.35 12.91
C GLN A 97 3.56 11.80 13.03
N LEU A 98 2.66 12.24 12.15
CA LEU A 98 2.09 13.58 12.18
C LEU A 98 1.39 13.89 13.51
N LEU A 99 0.70 12.93 14.10
CA LEU A 99 0.11 13.09 15.44
C LEU A 99 1.19 13.28 16.53
N VAL A 100 2.30 12.53 16.47
CA VAL A 100 3.42 12.75 17.40
C VAL A 100 4.02 14.15 17.22
N GLU A 101 4.27 14.57 15.99
CA GLU A 101 4.79 15.90 15.66
C GLU A 101 3.88 17.01 16.17
N SER A 102 2.57 16.89 15.93
CA SER A 102 1.57 17.87 16.39
C SER A 102 1.50 17.93 17.92
N GLY A 103 1.54 16.78 18.61
CA GLY A 103 1.57 16.74 20.07
C GLY A 103 2.84 17.36 20.66
N VAL A 104 3.99 17.18 20.01
CA VAL A 104 5.26 17.83 20.41
C VAL A 104 5.21 19.34 20.21
N ALA A 105 4.68 19.80 19.07
CA ALA A 105 4.53 21.24 18.82
C ALA A 105 3.63 21.90 19.87
N GLN A 106 2.50 21.27 20.21
CA GLN A 106 1.57 21.72 21.25
C GLN A 106 2.26 21.79 22.61
N LEU A 107 3.02 20.75 22.99
CA LEU A 107 3.71 20.75 24.27
C LEU A 107 4.75 21.88 24.36
N ARG A 108 5.50 22.11 23.28
CA ARG A 108 6.49 23.20 23.22
C ARG A 108 5.82 24.57 23.30
N ALA A 109 4.63 24.72 22.72
CA ALA A 109 3.81 25.93 22.79
C ALA A 109 3.17 26.15 24.18
N GLY A 110 3.29 25.19 25.12
CA GLY A 110 2.68 25.27 26.45
C GLY A 110 1.24 24.76 26.51
N GLU A 111 0.74 24.14 25.44
CA GLU A 111 -0.62 23.57 25.36
C GLU A 111 -0.66 22.12 25.88
N GLU A 112 -0.34 21.91 27.16
CA GLU A 112 -0.15 20.56 27.73
C GLU A 112 -1.39 19.64 27.58
N GLU A 113 -2.59 20.16 27.77
CA GLU A 113 -3.83 19.37 27.64
C GLU A 113 -4.11 18.96 26.18
N ALA A 114 -3.80 19.83 25.21
CA ALA A 114 -3.93 19.51 23.79
C ALA A 114 -2.88 18.47 23.39
N ALA A 115 -1.62 18.69 23.80
CA ALA A 115 -0.51 17.78 23.54
C ALA A 115 -0.81 16.37 24.06
N SER A 116 -1.30 16.26 25.30
CA SER A 116 -1.66 14.99 25.92
C SER A 116 -2.71 14.23 25.10
N ARG A 117 -3.80 14.90 24.69
CA ARG A 117 -4.86 14.30 23.85
C ARG A 117 -4.33 13.86 22.48
N THR A 118 -3.48 14.66 21.85
CA THR A 118 -2.92 14.34 20.53
C THR A 118 -1.97 13.16 20.60
N LEU A 119 -1.11 13.09 21.62
CA LEU A 119 -0.19 11.96 21.83
C LEU A 119 -0.93 10.68 22.23
N GLU A 120 -2.00 10.77 23.03
CA GLU A 120 -2.91 9.65 23.27
C GLU A 120 -3.47 9.11 21.96
N ARG A 121 -3.95 9.99 21.08
CA ARG A 121 -4.41 9.61 19.73
C ARG A 121 -3.29 8.96 18.91
N ALA A 122 -2.07 9.49 18.94
CA ALA A 122 -0.92 8.89 18.26
C ALA A 122 -0.66 7.44 18.74
N VAL A 123 -0.76 7.20 20.05
CA VAL A 123 -0.61 5.87 20.65
C VAL A 123 -1.72 4.93 20.22
N VAL A 124 -2.97 5.39 20.12
CA VAL A 124 -4.10 4.58 19.60
C VAL A 124 -3.78 4.07 18.19
N PHE A 125 -3.26 4.94 17.33
CA PHE A 125 -2.78 4.60 15.97
C PHE A 125 -1.45 3.81 15.96
N GLY A 126 -0.90 3.48 17.13
CA GLY A 126 0.30 2.65 17.26
C GLY A 126 1.60 3.38 17.00
N ALA A 127 1.73 4.65 17.34
CA ALA A 127 3.01 5.37 17.25
C ALA A 127 4.07 4.75 18.19
N GLU A 128 5.07 4.08 17.61
CA GLU A 128 6.19 3.46 18.34
C GLU A 128 7.38 4.41 18.48
N SER A 129 7.59 5.29 17.51
CA SER A 129 8.69 6.25 17.47
C SER A 129 8.23 7.61 16.94
N ALA A 130 9.04 8.63 17.18
CA ALA A 130 8.92 9.94 16.57
C ALA A 130 9.84 10.04 15.35
N SER A 131 9.40 10.79 14.34
CA SER A 131 10.19 11.25 13.20
C SER A 131 11.13 12.41 13.57
N ILE A 132 10.84 13.11 14.66
CA ILE A 132 11.62 14.24 15.18
C ILE A 132 12.32 13.87 16.50
N PRO A 133 13.46 14.49 16.83
CA PRO A 133 14.09 14.32 18.14
C PRO A 133 13.19 14.82 19.27
N LEU A 134 12.98 13.96 20.27
CA LEU A 134 12.19 14.29 21.44
C LEU A 134 13.08 14.82 22.58
N LYS A 135 12.61 15.86 23.28
CA LYS A 135 13.17 16.33 24.54
C LYS A 135 12.64 15.45 25.70
N PRO A 136 13.30 15.45 26.88
CA PRO A 136 12.87 14.61 28.01
C PRO A 136 11.41 14.80 28.44
N ALA A 137 10.87 16.03 28.36
CA ALA A 137 9.47 16.30 28.66
C ALA A 137 8.50 15.67 27.63
N GLU A 138 8.87 15.68 26.36
CA GLU A 138 8.09 15.11 25.25
C GLU A 138 8.10 13.56 25.33
N GLU A 139 9.25 12.97 25.65
CA GLU A 139 9.38 11.54 25.91
C GLU A 139 8.53 11.11 27.11
N ALA A 140 8.57 11.88 28.20
CA ALA A 140 7.79 11.61 29.40
C ALA A 140 6.28 11.67 29.12
N LEU A 141 5.81 12.66 28.35
CA LEU A 141 4.39 12.78 28.01
C LEU A 141 3.94 11.65 27.08
N LEU A 142 4.74 11.27 26.07
CA LEU A 142 4.43 10.13 25.21
C LEU A 142 4.40 8.81 25.98
N ALA A 143 5.30 8.62 26.95
CA ALA A 143 5.29 7.46 27.85
C ALA A 143 4.03 7.45 28.75
N ALA A 144 3.62 8.60 29.27
CA ALA A 144 2.39 8.74 30.05
C ALA A 144 1.14 8.42 29.19
N ALA A 145 1.09 8.92 27.96
CA ALA A 145 0.03 8.60 27.00
C ALA A 145 -0.07 7.09 26.74
N ARG A 146 1.07 6.40 26.57
CA ARG A 146 1.12 4.93 26.44
C ARG A 146 0.54 4.21 27.64
N GLN A 147 0.93 4.62 28.85
CA GLN A 147 0.42 4.02 30.07
C GLN A 147 -1.09 4.24 30.20
N LYS A 148 -1.57 5.45 29.92
CA LYS A 148 -3.00 5.79 29.99
C LYS A 148 -3.82 4.99 28.98
N ILE A 149 -3.39 4.87 27.72
CA ILE A 149 -4.11 4.07 26.71
C ILE A 149 -4.06 2.56 27.02
N LYS A 150 -3.02 2.10 27.72
CA LYS A 150 -2.94 0.71 28.21
C LYS A 150 -4.00 0.45 29.29
N GLU A 151 -4.22 1.39 30.19
CA GLU A 151 -5.19 1.32 31.30
C GLU A 151 -6.61 1.74 30.92
N ALA A 152 -6.78 2.38 29.76
CA ALA A 152 -8.07 2.85 29.29
C ALA A 152 -9.11 1.72 29.22
N PRO A 153 -10.37 1.98 29.64
CA PRO A 153 -11.46 1.05 29.46
C PRO A 153 -11.58 0.61 27.99
N ARG A 154 -12.08 -0.61 27.78
CA ARG A 154 -12.20 -1.19 26.44
C ARG A 154 -13.63 -1.19 25.95
N GLY A 155 -13.82 -0.88 24.68
CA GLY A 155 -15.09 -0.90 23.98
C GLY A 155 -15.02 -1.69 22.67
N GLY A 156 -16.04 -1.52 21.85
CA GLY A 156 -16.08 -2.10 20.51
C GLY A 156 -16.85 -1.25 19.49
N ILE A 157 -16.67 -1.60 18.22
CA ILE A 157 -17.36 -1.01 17.08
C ILE A 157 -17.85 -2.14 16.17
N GLU A 158 -19.15 -2.19 15.92
CA GLU A 158 -19.77 -3.01 14.88
C GLU A 158 -19.77 -2.26 13.55
N ILE A 159 -19.29 -2.91 12.49
CA ILE A 159 -18.99 -2.29 11.20
C ILE A 159 -19.71 -3.07 10.10
N ALA A 160 -20.50 -2.38 9.29
CA ALA A 160 -21.22 -2.95 8.16
C ALA A 160 -21.02 -2.09 6.90
N SER A 161 -21.05 -2.73 5.73
CA SER A 161 -21.03 -2.01 4.46
C SER A 161 -22.08 -2.53 3.48
N GLN A 162 -22.46 -1.67 2.54
CA GLN A 162 -23.24 -2.03 1.37
C GLN A 162 -22.47 -1.65 0.10
N PRO A 163 -22.07 -2.62 -0.75
CA PRO A 163 -22.24 -4.07 -0.59
C PRO A 163 -21.43 -4.65 0.58
N ALA A 164 -21.81 -5.85 1.02
CA ALA A 164 -21.10 -6.60 2.06
C ALA A 164 -19.73 -7.11 1.55
N SER A 165 -18.98 -7.70 2.46
CA SER A 165 -17.63 -8.21 2.22
C SER A 165 -16.65 -7.13 1.77
N ALA A 166 -16.69 -5.96 2.42
CA ALA A 166 -15.60 -4.97 2.36
C ALA A 166 -14.59 -5.28 3.48
N GLU A 167 -13.32 -5.06 3.22
CA GLU A 167 -12.32 -5.04 4.28
C GLU A 167 -12.61 -3.88 5.22
N ALA A 168 -12.60 -4.14 6.52
CA ALA A 168 -12.76 -3.14 7.57
C ALA A 168 -11.46 -2.98 8.34
N TRP A 169 -11.11 -1.73 8.57
CA TRP A 169 -9.90 -1.31 9.26
C TRP A 169 -10.25 -0.28 10.31
N VAL A 170 -9.63 -0.36 11.48
CA VAL A 170 -9.78 0.60 12.57
C VAL A 170 -8.40 1.14 12.92
N ASP A 171 -8.24 2.45 12.85
CA ASP A 171 -6.98 3.17 13.09
C ASP A 171 -5.78 2.63 12.29
N GLY A 172 -6.04 2.25 11.02
CA GLY A 172 -5.03 1.67 10.14
C GLY A 172 -4.71 0.20 10.40
N ARG A 173 -5.45 -0.49 11.28
CA ARG A 173 -5.30 -1.94 11.52
C ARG A 173 -6.49 -2.71 10.98
N PHE A 174 -6.23 -3.78 10.23
CA PHE A 174 -7.28 -4.65 9.71
C PHE A 174 -8.00 -5.35 10.86
N VAL A 175 -9.32 -5.24 10.90
CA VAL A 175 -10.17 -5.86 11.95
C VAL A 175 -11.04 -6.99 11.42
N GLY A 176 -11.27 -7.06 10.11
CA GLY A 176 -12.05 -8.12 9.50
C GLY A 176 -12.71 -7.71 8.19
N VAL A 177 -13.72 -8.48 7.80
CA VAL A 177 -14.53 -8.25 6.60
C VAL A 177 -15.98 -8.01 7.00
N THR A 178 -16.59 -6.94 6.51
CA THR A 178 -17.95 -6.52 6.90
C THR A 178 -19.03 -7.54 6.48
N PRO A 179 -20.08 -7.76 7.30
CA PRO A 179 -20.25 -7.22 8.64
C PRO A 179 -19.31 -7.89 9.65
N CYS A 180 -18.65 -7.08 10.48
CA CYS A 180 -17.72 -7.54 11.51
C CYS A 180 -17.77 -6.63 12.74
N ALA A 181 -17.08 -7.02 13.82
CA ALA A 181 -16.94 -6.22 15.02
C ALA A 181 -15.46 -6.11 15.43
N ALA A 182 -15.03 -4.90 15.75
CA ALA A 182 -13.73 -4.61 16.35
C ALA A 182 -13.90 -4.47 17.87
N TRP A 183 -13.32 -5.38 18.64
CA TRP A 183 -13.39 -5.40 20.10
C TRP A 183 -12.04 -5.07 20.73
N GLY A 184 -12.05 -4.68 22.01
CA GLY A 184 -10.81 -4.39 22.75
C GLY A 184 -10.18 -3.06 22.38
N LEU A 185 -10.95 -2.16 21.75
CA LEU A 185 -10.51 -0.81 21.42
C LEU A 185 -10.47 0.04 22.69
N PRO A 186 -9.44 0.87 22.92
CA PRO A 186 -9.50 1.91 23.97
C PRO A 186 -10.77 2.75 23.82
N ALA A 187 -11.48 3.08 24.89
CA ALA A 187 -12.63 3.96 24.80
C ALA A 187 -12.22 5.34 24.25
N GLY A 188 -12.93 5.84 23.23
CA GLY A 188 -12.57 7.06 22.53
C GLY A 188 -12.94 7.06 21.05
N GLU A 189 -12.53 8.11 20.34
CA GLU A 189 -12.73 8.25 18.90
C GLU A 189 -11.74 7.39 18.11
N HIS A 190 -12.26 6.68 17.11
CA HIS A 190 -11.53 5.85 16.17
C HIS A 190 -11.88 6.22 14.73
N ILE A 191 -10.92 6.01 13.83
CA ILE A 191 -11.14 6.13 12.39
C ILE A 191 -11.39 4.72 11.83
N VAL A 192 -12.55 4.53 11.22
CA VAL A 192 -12.93 3.32 10.51
C VAL A 192 -12.74 3.55 9.02
N THR A 193 -12.03 2.64 8.34
CA THR A 193 -11.92 2.65 6.88
C THR A 193 -12.43 1.34 6.29
N MET A 194 -13.08 1.46 5.14
CA MET A 194 -13.68 0.34 4.44
C MET A 194 -13.22 0.31 2.98
N TYR A 195 -12.76 -0.85 2.54
CA TYR A 195 -12.21 -1.06 1.20
C TYR A 195 -12.93 -2.23 0.52
N LYS A 196 -13.37 -2.03 -0.72
CA LYS A 196 -13.86 -3.13 -1.55
C LYS A 196 -13.48 -2.91 -3.01
N ALA A 197 -12.89 -3.92 -3.66
CA ALA A 197 -12.50 -3.82 -5.05
C ALA A 197 -13.70 -3.45 -5.93
N GLY A 198 -13.51 -2.50 -6.84
CA GLY A 198 -14.58 -1.90 -7.65
C GLY A 198 -15.37 -0.79 -6.95
N TYR A 199 -15.01 -0.40 -5.72
CA TYR A 199 -15.64 0.68 -4.96
C TYR A 199 -14.61 1.71 -4.47
N ALA A 200 -15.06 2.95 -4.28
CA ALA A 200 -14.29 4.00 -3.64
C ALA A 200 -14.12 3.68 -2.15
N PRO A 201 -12.91 3.86 -1.59
CA PRO A 201 -12.69 3.65 -0.16
C PRO A 201 -13.43 4.72 0.64
N VAL A 202 -13.83 4.38 1.86
CA VAL A 202 -14.60 5.27 2.74
C VAL A 202 -13.91 5.42 4.09
N THR A 203 -13.85 6.66 4.58
CA THR A 203 -13.49 7.00 5.95
C THR A 203 -14.74 7.36 6.75
N ALA A 204 -14.85 6.81 7.95
CA ALA A 204 -15.85 7.16 8.95
C ALA A 204 -15.20 7.28 10.33
N THR A 205 -15.84 8.01 11.24
CA THR A 205 -15.42 8.12 12.64
C THR A 205 -16.44 7.45 13.55
N ALA A 206 -15.98 6.78 14.60
CA ALA A 206 -16.85 6.20 15.61
C ALA A 206 -16.23 6.29 17.00
N VAL A 207 -17.08 6.38 18.02
CA VAL A 207 -16.65 6.47 19.41
C VAL A 207 -16.86 5.13 20.10
N ALA A 208 -15.79 4.37 20.32
CA ALA A 208 -15.86 3.14 21.10
C ALA A 208 -16.22 3.48 22.55
N ASN A 209 -17.29 2.88 23.05
CA ASN A 209 -17.74 3.04 24.44
C ASN A 209 -17.77 1.67 25.14
N THR A 210 -17.84 1.70 26.47
CA THR A 210 -17.75 0.49 27.32
C THR A 210 -19.09 -0.20 27.55
N GLU A 211 -20.21 0.44 27.22
CA GLU A 211 -21.55 -0.06 27.53
C GLU A 211 -22.13 -0.88 26.39
N ALA A 212 -21.97 -0.39 25.15
CA ALA A 212 -22.45 -1.04 23.94
C ALA A 212 -21.54 -0.74 22.75
N PRO A 213 -21.33 -1.67 21.80
CA PRO A 213 -20.54 -1.38 20.62
C PRO A 213 -21.15 -0.23 19.81
N ALA A 214 -20.31 0.72 19.39
CA ALA A 214 -20.74 1.74 18.45
C ALA A 214 -21.06 1.11 17.09
N GLN A 215 -21.98 1.70 16.35
CA GLN A 215 -22.43 1.17 15.06
C GLN A 215 -21.94 2.07 13.93
N VAL A 216 -21.26 1.49 12.94
CA VAL A 216 -20.86 2.16 11.70
C VAL A 216 -21.41 1.41 10.52
N GLN A 217 -22.16 2.10 9.68
CA GLN A 217 -22.64 1.56 8.42
C GLN A 217 -22.35 2.52 7.27
N ALA A 218 -21.75 2.01 6.19
CA ALA A 218 -21.46 2.80 5.00
C ALA A 218 -22.01 2.16 3.72
N LYS A 219 -22.57 2.99 2.84
CA LYS A 219 -22.86 2.61 1.46
C LYS A 219 -21.70 3.04 0.56
N LEU A 220 -20.97 2.06 0.04
CA LEU A 220 -19.79 2.31 -0.78
C LEU A 220 -20.20 2.82 -2.17
N GLN A 221 -19.50 3.84 -2.65
CA GLN A 221 -19.71 4.37 -3.99
C GLN A 221 -18.94 3.54 -5.01
N PRO A 222 -19.50 3.28 -6.20
CA PRO A 222 -18.76 2.68 -7.31
C PRO A 222 -17.45 3.40 -7.58
N ALA A 223 -16.38 2.65 -7.77
CA ALA A 223 -15.12 3.21 -8.24
C ALA A 223 -15.28 3.77 -9.65
N ARG A 224 -14.45 4.74 -10.02
CA ARG A 224 -14.49 5.37 -11.35
C ARG A 224 -14.39 4.35 -12.49
N ARG A 225 -13.56 3.32 -12.32
CA ARG A 225 -13.35 2.25 -13.31
C ARG A 225 -14.15 0.98 -13.01
N LYS A 226 -15.20 1.05 -12.18
CA LYS A 226 -15.98 -0.13 -11.76
C LYS A 226 -16.52 -0.93 -12.95
N LEU A 227 -17.04 -0.26 -13.98
CA LEU A 227 -17.59 -0.95 -15.15
C LEU A 227 -16.54 -1.84 -15.85
N LEU A 228 -15.32 -1.32 -16.03
CA LEU A 228 -14.21 -2.07 -16.62
C LEU A 228 -13.76 -3.22 -15.72
N TYR A 229 -13.79 -3.00 -14.40
CA TYR A 229 -13.48 -4.05 -13.43
C TYR A 229 -14.50 -5.19 -13.47
N ASP A 230 -15.79 -4.86 -13.48
CA ASP A 230 -16.87 -5.86 -13.55
C ASP A 230 -16.80 -6.65 -14.86
N GLU A 231 -16.62 -5.98 -16.01
CA GLU A 231 -16.46 -6.64 -17.32
C GLU A 231 -15.26 -7.59 -17.35
N MET A 232 -14.13 -7.17 -16.76
CA MET A 232 -12.94 -8.00 -16.65
C MET A 232 -13.20 -9.24 -15.78
N LEU A 233 -13.88 -9.10 -14.64
CA LEU A 233 -14.24 -10.24 -13.78
C LEU A 233 -15.21 -11.21 -14.47
N GLU A 234 -16.17 -10.71 -15.24
CA GLU A 234 -17.12 -11.52 -16.01
C GLU A 234 -16.42 -12.41 -17.05
N LYS A 235 -15.32 -11.93 -17.65
CA LYS A 235 -14.49 -12.71 -18.57
C LYS A 235 -13.51 -13.64 -17.85
N LEU A 236 -12.87 -13.15 -16.80
CA LEU A 236 -11.81 -13.87 -16.09
C LEU A 236 -12.33 -15.13 -15.39
N ARG A 237 -13.55 -15.09 -14.85
CA ARG A 237 -14.13 -16.23 -14.10
C ARG A 237 -14.29 -17.51 -14.93
N PRO A 238 -14.96 -17.51 -16.10
CA PRO A 238 -15.06 -18.71 -16.95
C PRO A 238 -13.71 -19.13 -17.54
N GLU A 239 -12.77 -18.22 -17.76
CA GLU A 239 -11.41 -18.57 -18.21
C GLU A 239 -10.73 -19.55 -17.26
N MET A 240 -10.85 -19.34 -15.94
CA MET A 240 -10.23 -20.22 -14.93
C MET A 240 -10.83 -21.64 -14.90
N ASP A 241 -12.07 -21.80 -15.36
CA ASP A 241 -12.74 -23.10 -15.46
C ASP A 241 -12.34 -23.85 -16.74
N HIS A 242 -11.88 -23.15 -17.78
CA HIS A 242 -11.56 -23.72 -19.10
C HIS A 242 -10.06 -23.85 -19.39
N LEU A 243 -9.18 -23.55 -18.41
CA LEU A 243 -7.73 -23.65 -18.60
C LEU A 243 -7.32 -25.06 -19.03
N GLY A 244 -6.75 -25.17 -20.23
CA GLY A 244 -6.24 -26.39 -20.84
C GLY A 244 -5.19 -26.08 -21.91
N GLY A 245 -4.66 -27.12 -22.57
CA GLY A 245 -3.60 -26.97 -23.58
C GLY A 245 -2.17 -26.99 -23.00
N THR A 246 -1.17 -26.84 -23.88
CA THR A 246 0.25 -26.85 -23.49
C THR A 246 1.03 -25.82 -24.34
N PRO A 247 1.41 -24.67 -23.77
CA PRO A 247 1.16 -24.23 -22.39
C PRO A 247 -0.31 -23.85 -22.17
N PRO A 248 -0.83 -23.92 -20.92
CA PRO A 248 -2.14 -23.38 -20.61
C PRO A 248 -2.16 -21.86 -20.79
N MET A 249 -3.25 -21.33 -21.37
CA MET A 249 -3.40 -19.91 -21.67
C MET A 249 -4.69 -19.38 -21.05
N GLY A 250 -4.63 -18.14 -20.54
CA GLY A 250 -5.80 -17.32 -20.26
C GLY A 250 -6.34 -16.68 -21.53
N GLY A 251 -7.25 -15.72 -21.38
CA GLY A 251 -7.88 -15.03 -22.49
C GLY A 251 -7.92 -13.52 -22.33
N GLU A 252 -9.01 -12.94 -22.82
CA GLU A 252 -9.22 -11.50 -22.79
C GLU A 252 -9.34 -10.98 -21.34
N GLY A 253 -9.89 -11.76 -20.41
CA GLY A 253 -9.96 -11.39 -18.99
C GLY A 253 -8.58 -11.17 -18.38
N VAL A 254 -7.63 -12.08 -18.62
CA VAL A 254 -6.23 -11.94 -18.16
C VAL A 254 -5.54 -10.72 -18.77
N LYS A 255 -5.76 -10.47 -20.07
CA LYS A 255 -5.20 -9.29 -20.75
C LYS A 255 -5.78 -7.98 -20.22
N GLN A 256 -7.09 -7.95 -19.98
CA GLN A 256 -7.79 -6.80 -19.41
C GLN A 256 -7.35 -6.53 -17.98
N ALA A 257 -7.13 -7.58 -17.19
CA ALA A 257 -6.56 -7.47 -15.85
C ALA A 257 -5.20 -6.75 -15.87
N GLY A 258 -4.27 -7.16 -16.74
CA GLY A 258 -2.97 -6.49 -16.88
C GLY A 258 -3.09 -5.03 -17.30
N SER A 259 -3.97 -4.73 -18.26
CA SER A 259 -4.19 -3.36 -18.76
C SER A 259 -4.85 -2.45 -17.71
N LEU A 260 -5.84 -2.96 -16.97
CA LEU A 260 -6.60 -2.20 -15.98
C LEU A 260 -5.76 -1.93 -14.71
N LEU A 261 -4.95 -2.91 -14.31
CA LEU A 261 -4.14 -2.86 -13.09
C LEU A 261 -2.67 -2.52 -13.35
N LEU A 262 -2.33 -2.09 -14.58
CA LEU A 262 -0.98 -1.66 -14.98
C LEU A 262 0.10 -2.68 -14.57
N SER A 263 -0.16 -3.97 -14.81
CA SER A 263 0.67 -5.07 -14.34
C SER A 263 1.03 -6.04 -15.46
N GLU A 264 2.32 -6.41 -15.54
CA GLU A 264 2.83 -7.43 -16.47
C GLU A 264 2.48 -8.85 -16.04
N VAL A 265 2.22 -9.03 -14.75
CA VAL A 265 1.83 -10.31 -14.15
C VAL A 265 0.58 -10.11 -13.31
N VAL A 266 -0.33 -11.07 -13.35
CA VAL A 266 -1.51 -11.07 -12.49
C VAL A 266 -1.65 -12.39 -11.74
N LEU A 267 -1.80 -12.28 -10.42
CA LEU A 267 -2.27 -13.39 -9.59
C LEU A 267 -3.79 -13.32 -9.45
N VAL A 268 -4.48 -14.33 -9.96
CA VAL A 268 -5.92 -14.54 -9.77
C VAL A 268 -6.11 -15.50 -8.61
N VAL A 269 -6.90 -15.08 -7.63
CA VAL A 269 -7.28 -15.87 -6.46
C VAL A 269 -8.70 -16.35 -6.64
N ARG A 270 -8.91 -17.65 -6.47
CA ARG A 270 -10.23 -18.25 -6.46
C ARG A 270 -10.38 -19.11 -5.22
N SER A 271 -11.46 -18.89 -4.48
CA SER A 271 -11.86 -19.79 -3.41
C SER A 271 -13.34 -20.15 -3.51
N ARG A 272 -13.64 -21.43 -3.24
CA ARG A 272 -14.97 -22.05 -3.41
C ARG A 272 -15.24 -23.08 -2.30
N GLY A 273 -16.51 -23.33 -2.02
CA GLY A 273 -16.92 -24.36 -1.06
C GLY A 273 -17.00 -23.89 0.41
N PRO A 274 -17.27 -24.82 1.35
CA PRO A 274 -17.62 -24.46 2.72
C PRO A 274 -16.41 -23.96 3.54
N VAL A 275 -16.70 -23.15 4.56
CA VAL A 275 -15.72 -22.49 5.45
C VAL A 275 -14.67 -23.46 6.02
N ASN A 276 -15.06 -24.66 6.40
CA ASN A 276 -14.19 -25.67 7.05
C ASN A 276 -13.36 -26.52 6.07
N ALA A 277 -13.61 -26.39 4.77
CA ALA A 277 -12.92 -27.12 3.72
C ALA A 277 -12.97 -26.31 2.42
N THR A 278 -12.49 -25.07 2.48
CA THR A 278 -12.51 -24.15 1.35
C THR A 278 -11.37 -24.50 0.39
N GLU A 279 -11.71 -24.79 -0.87
CA GLU A 279 -10.72 -24.95 -1.93
C GLU A 279 -10.19 -23.57 -2.30
N VAL A 280 -8.87 -23.43 -2.38
CA VAL A 280 -8.17 -22.21 -2.77
C VAL A 280 -7.27 -22.53 -3.94
N GLU A 281 -7.37 -21.71 -4.98
CA GLU A 281 -6.57 -21.81 -6.20
C GLU A 281 -5.97 -20.44 -6.52
N LEU A 282 -4.68 -20.45 -6.86
CA LEU A 282 -3.89 -19.30 -7.21
C LEU A 282 -3.37 -19.51 -8.64
N PHE A 283 -3.68 -18.57 -9.54
CA PHE A 283 -3.27 -18.63 -10.94
C PHE A 283 -2.42 -17.41 -11.27
N LEU A 284 -1.14 -17.62 -11.54
CA LEU A 284 -0.21 -16.58 -11.93
C LEU A 284 -0.10 -16.56 -13.46
N PHE A 285 -0.44 -15.44 -14.08
CA PHE A 285 -0.38 -15.26 -15.52
C PHE A 285 0.55 -14.13 -15.91
N ASP A 286 1.29 -14.33 -16.99
CA ASP A 286 1.86 -13.24 -17.79
C ASP A 286 0.70 -12.58 -18.57
N THR A 287 0.52 -11.27 -18.42
CA THR A 287 -0.64 -10.57 -18.97
C THR A 287 -0.52 -10.23 -20.45
N GLN A 288 0.70 -10.22 -20.99
CA GLN A 288 0.97 -9.92 -22.40
C GLN A 288 0.76 -11.14 -23.29
N SER A 289 1.39 -12.25 -22.92
CA SER A 289 1.30 -13.55 -23.60
C SER A 289 0.06 -14.35 -23.19
N GLN A 290 -0.60 -13.96 -22.10
CA GLN A 290 -1.71 -14.68 -21.46
C GLN A 290 -1.31 -16.08 -20.96
N ARG A 291 -0.02 -16.40 -20.93
CA ARG A 291 0.44 -17.73 -20.50
C ARG A 291 0.23 -17.90 -19.01
N LEU A 292 -0.37 -19.02 -18.62
CA LEU A 292 -0.40 -19.45 -17.22
C LEU A 292 1.02 -19.85 -16.84
N LEU A 293 1.64 -19.04 -15.99
CA LEU A 293 2.98 -19.27 -15.50
C LEU A 293 2.98 -20.32 -14.38
N GLN A 294 2.01 -20.21 -13.48
CA GLN A 294 1.90 -21.14 -12.36
C GLN A 294 0.47 -21.28 -11.86
N ARG A 295 0.10 -22.50 -11.45
CA ARG A 295 -1.15 -22.79 -10.73
C ARG A 295 -0.82 -23.53 -9.45
N VAL A 296 -1.33 -23.02 -8.34
CA VAL A 296 -1.21 -23.65 -7.02
C VAL A 296 -2.60 -23.81 -6.44
N SER A 297 -2.89 -24.99 -5.88
CA SER A 297 -4.14 -25.22 -5.15
C SER A 297 -3.90 -25.86 -3.79
N GLY A 298 -4.89 -25.74 -2.93
CA GLY A 298 -4.96 -26.38 -1.64
C GLY A 298 -6.33 -26.21 -0.99
N THR A 299 -6.53 -26.90 0.13
CA THR A 299 -7.76 -26.77 0.93
C THR A 299 -7.40 -26.16 2.27
N VAL A 300 -8.19 -25.18 2.72
CA VAL A 300 -7.98 -24.47 3.98
C VAL A 300 -9.27 -24.41 4.80
N ASP A 301 -9.12 -24.33 6.12
CA ASP A 301 -10.21 -24.02 7.05
C ASP A 301 -10.16 -22.51 7.39
N THR A 302 -11.14 -21.78 6.87
CA THR A 302 -11.27 -20.32 7.08
C THR A 302 -11.77 -19.95 8.47
N GLY A 303 -12.37 -20.88 9.21
CA GLY A 303 -12.79 -20.68 10.60
C GLY A 303 -11.67 -20.93 11.62
N SER A 304 -10.53 -21.46 11.17
CA SER A 304 -9.41 -21.77 12.06
C SER A 304 -8.56 -20.54 12.37
N SER A 305 -8.04 -20.44 13.60
CA SER A 305 -7.04 -19.43 13.98
C SER A 305 -5.72 -19.58 13.23
N GLY A 306 -5.55 -20.67 12.48
CA GLY A 306 -4.37 -21.01 11.67
C GLY A 306 -4.48 -20.67 10.18
N LEU A 307 -5.56 -20.00 9.71
CA LEU A 307 -5.75 -19.71 8.28
C LEU A 307 -4.51 -19.08 7.63
N ARG A 308 -3.88 -18.10 8.28
CA ARG A 308 -2.63 -17.48 7.80
C ARG A 308 -1.51 -18.49 7.57
N ALA A 309 -1.31 -19.39 8.51
CA ALA A 309 -0.28 -20.43 8.40
C ALA A 309 -0.62 -21.45 7.30
N ALA A 310 -1.90 -21.65 7.00
CA ALA A 310 -2.37 -22.51 5.91
C ALA A 310 -2.20 -21.85 4.52
N ILE A 311 -2.36 -20.52 4.40
CA ILE A 311 -2.21 -19.77 3.14
C ILE A 311 -0.75 -19.57 2.76
N ALA A 312 0.14 -19.32 3.73
CA ALA A 312 1.57 -19.08 3.50
C ALA A 312 2.26 -20.09 2.54
N PRO A 313 2.11 -21.42 2.69
CA PRO A 313 2.72 -22.38 1.76
C PRO A 313 2.09 -22.38 0.36
N LEU A 314 0.85 -21.91 0.19
CA LEU A 314 0.27 -21.74 -1.15
C LEU A 314 0.99 -20.61 -1.88
N VAL A 315 1.15 -19.47 -1.22
CA VAL A 315 1.81 -18.29 -1.80
C VAL A 315 3.30 -18.55 -2.03
N ALA A 316 3.99 -19.17 -1.07
CA ALA A 316 5.41 -19.51 -1.23
C ALA A 316 5.66 -20.37 -2.48
N ARG A 317 4.78 -21.33 -2.78
CA ARG A 317 4.88 -22.12 -4.01
C ARG A 317 4.71 -21.24 -5.25
N VAL A 318 3.75 -20.32 -5.28
CA VAL A 318 3.58 -19.35 -6.39
C VAL A 318 4.84 -18.51 -6.60
N SER A 319 5.59 -18.23 -5.54
CA SER A 319 6.85 -17.47 -5.60
C SER A 319 8.05 -18.28 -6.09
N GLU A 320 7.98 -19.61 -6.12
CA GLU A 320 9.04 -20.51 -6.63
C GLU A 320 9.11 -20.52 -8.17
N ILE A 321 8.86 -19.37 -8.80
CA ILE A 321 8.91 -19.21 -10.24
C ILE A 321 10.30 -18.71 -10.68
N ASP A 322 10.85 -19.34 -11.71
CA ASP A 322 12.01 -18.82 -12.40
C ASP A 322 11.55 -17.72 -13.37
N TRP A 323 11.66 -16.47 -12.94
CA TRP A 323 11.24 -15.30 -13.73
C TRP A 323 11.96 -15.19 -15.07
N ALA A 324 13.21 -15.65 -15.18
CA ALA A 324 13.94 -15.62 -16.43
C ALA A 324 13.26 -16.54 -17.44
N VAL A 325 12.95 -17.78 -17.06
CA VAL A 325 12.23 -18.75 -17.92
C VAL A 325 10.78 -18.34 -18.15
N ALA A 326 10.13 -17.82 -17.11
CA ALA A 326 8.72 -17.44 -17.14
C ALA A 326 8.42 -16.27 -18.08
N LEU A 327 9.40 -15.41 -18.35
CA LEU A 327 9.27 -14.28 -19.27
C LEU A 327 10.00 -14.50 -20.61
N GLY A 328 10.44 -15.74 -20.87
CA GLY A 328 11.00 -16.13 -22.17
C GLY A 328 12.53 -16.03 -22.32
N GLY A 329 13.24 -15.81 -21.22
CA GLY A 329 14.70 -15.94 -21.12
C GLY A 329 15.16 -17.38 -20.83
N GLU A 330 16.48 -17.59 -20.81
CA GLU A 330 17.09 -18.87 -20.43
C GLU A 330 17.16 -19.02 -18.90
N ALA A 331 17.07 -20.25 -18.40
CA ALA A 331 17.21 -20.54 -16.98
C ALA A 331 18.61 -20.11 -16.50
N GLU A 332 18.68 -19.29 -15.44
CA GLU A 332 19.97 -18.95 -14.83
C GLU A 332 20.58 -20.20 -14.19
N ASP A 333 21.87 -20.46 -14.48
CA ASP A 333 22.61 -21.53 -13.82
C ASP A 333 22.77 -21.22 -12.31
N PRO A 334 22.21 -22.04 -11.40
CA PRO A 334 22.26 -21.78 -9.96
C PRO A 334 23.68 -21.80 -9.40
N THR A 335 24.67 -22.33 -10.13
CA THR A 335 26.09 -22.28 -9.74
C THR A 335 26.73 -20.90 -9.94
N ALA A 336 26.19 -20.07 -10.85
CA ALA A 336 26.69 -18.72 -11.11
C ALA A 336 26.48 -17.75 -9.93
N ARG A 337 25.43 -17.97 -9.12
CA ARG A 337 25.15 -17.19 -7.89
C ARG A 337 26.24 -17.33 -6.82
N ARG A 338 26.99 -18.45 -6.82
CA ARG A 338 28.10 -18.68 -5.88
C ARG A 338 29.38 -17.96 -6.27
N GLU A 339 29.56 -17.63 -7.56
CA GLU A 339 30.72 -16.86 -8.03
C GLU A 339 30.48 -15.35 -8.06
N SER A 340 29.24 -14.88 -8.29
CA SER A 340 28.95 -13.44 -8.35
C SER A 340 29.20 -12.72 -7.01
N THR A 341 28.97 -13.37 -5.87
CA THR A 341 29.31 -12.81 -4.55
C THR A 341 30.83 -12.65 -4.32
N ARG A 342 31.68 -13.32 -5.09
CA ARG A 342 33.15 -13.15 -5.08
C ARG A 342 33.66 -12.20 -6.16
N LEU A 343 32.93 -12.02 -7.26
CA LEU A 343 33.31 -11.14 -8.37
C LEU A 343 32.85 -9.70 -8.17
N VAL A 344 31.70 -9.46 -7.52
CA VAL A 344 31.20 -8.09 -7.22
C VAL A 344 32.06 -7.38 -6.16
N LYS A 345 32.92 -8.12 -5.43
CA LYS A 345 33.97 -7.55 -4.55
C LYS A 345 35.28 -7.23 -5.26
N LYS A 346 35.41 -7.42 -6.58
CA LYS A 346 36.58 -6.97 -7.34
C LYS A 346 36.22 -5.73 -8.18
N TRP A 347 36.84 -4.62 -7.78
CA TRP A 347 36.70 -3.22 -8.20
C TRP A 347 36.78 -2.89 -9.71
N TRP A 348 36.90 -3.86 -10.63
CA TRP A 348 37.08 -3.59 -12.07
C TRP A 348 35.78 -3.58 -12.90
N PHE A 349 34.61 -3.76 -12.27
CA PHE A 349 33.29 -3.84 -12.93
C PHE A 349 32.84 -2.56 -13.67
N TRP A 350 33.54 -1.43 -13.57
CA TRP A 350 33.22 -0.19 -14.33
C TRP A 350 33.99 -0.05 -15.66
N THR A 351 34.15 -1.12 -16.44
CA THR A 351 34.79 -1.01 -17.78
C THR A 351 33.96 -1.50 -18.97
N ILE A 352 32.67 -1.83 -18.79
CA ILE A 352 31.82 -2.33 -19.91
C ILE A 352 30.61 -1.42 -20.24
N ILE A 353 30.32 -0.38 -19.44
CA ILE A 353 29.52 0.78 -19.91
C ILE A 353 30.37 2.04 -19.74
N GLY A 354 31.46 2.12 -20.50
CA GLY A 354 32.40 3.22 -20.39
C GLY A 354 33.64 2.90 -21.21
N GLY A 355 33.55 3.19 -22.51
CA GLY A 355 34.69 3.07 -23.40
C GLY A 355 35.91 3.79 -22.84
N VAL A 356 37.03 3.08 -22.83
CA VAL A 356 38.37 3.58 -22.56
C VAL A 356 38.68 4.76 -23.48
N VAL A 357 39.00 5.92 -22.90
CA VAL A 357 40.23 6.63 -23.28
C VAL A 357 41.00 6.91 -21.99
N ALA A 358 41.98 6.06 -21.73
CA ALA A 358 43.03 6.32 -20.78
C ALA A 358 44.05 7.28 -21.41
N GLY A 359 44.56 8.20 -20.60
CA GLY A 359 45.65 9.12 -20.91
C GLY A 359 45.19 10.55 -20.61
N GLY A 360 45.54 11.19 -19.50
CA GLY A 360 46.77 11.12 -18.74
C GLY A 360 47.33 12.54 -18.64
N ALA A 361 47.75 12.92 -17.44
CA ALA A 361 48.53 14.10 -17.09
C ALA A 361 47.83 15.48 -17.06
N THR A 362 47.86 16.04 -15.85
CA THR A 362 47.84 17.45 -15.46
C THR A 362 48.67 18.38 -16.35
N ALA A 363 48.10 19.51 -16.78
CA ALA A 363 48.76 20.82 -16.81
C ALA A 363 47.73 21.93 -17.06
N ALA A 364 47.81 22.98 -16.25
CA ALA A 364 47.13 24.26 -16.46
C ALA A 364 47.54 24.91 -17.80
N VAL A 365 46.69 25.76 -18.36
CA VAL A 365 46.99 27.15 -18.80
C VAL A 365 45.78 27.74 -19.55
N LEU A 366 45.50 28.99 -19.21
CA LEU A 366 44.58 29.96 -19.83
C LEU A 366 44.71 30.06 -21.35
N LEU A 367 43.63 30.38 -22.06
CA LEU A 367 43.51 31.62 -22.86
C LEU A 367 42.19 31.67 -23.67
N ALA A 368 41.55 32.84 -23.58
CA ALA A 368 40.46 33.27 -24.44
C ALA A 368 40.91 33.47 -25.90
N THR A 369 39.98 33.38 -26.85
CA THR A 369 39.53 34.48 -27.76
C THR A 369 38.84 33.93 -29.02
N LYS A 370 37.79 34.65 -29.46
CA LYS A 370 37.32 34.93 -30.85
C LYS A 370 37.20 33.77 -31.85
N GLY A 371 36.17 33.66 -32.70
CA GLY A 371 35.14 34.59 -33.15
C GLY A 371 34.61 34.11 -34.52
N ASP A 372 33.36 34.49 -34.79
CA ASP A 372 32.68 34.72 -36.08
C ASP A 372 32.31 33.59 -37.08
N GLY A 373 31.02 33.64 -37.48
CA GLY A 373 30.44 33.21 -38.76
C GLY A 373 29.90 31.76 -38.82
N GLU A 374 28.73 31.41 -39.38
CA GLU A 374 27.64 32.13 -40.05
C GLU A 374 26.47 31.13 -40.28
N SER A 375 25.22 31.61 -40.17
CA SER A 375 23.93 31.16 -40.77
C SER A 375 23.49 29.67 -40.92
N ALA A 376 22.25 29.41 -40.45
CA ALA A 376 21.39 28.23 -40.67
C ALA A 376 20.74 28.18 -42.10
N PRO A 377 19.90 27.17 -42.48
CA PRO A 377 18.50 27.15 -42.01
C PRO A 377 17.83 25.76 -41.75
N ALA A 378 16.97 25.79 -40.72
CA ALA A 378 15.58 25.29 -40.61
C ALA A 378 15.11 23.86 -41.00
N THR A 379 14.41 23.27 -40.01
CA THR A 379 13.16 22.46 -40.07
C THR A 379 13.26 21.03 -40.61
N THR A 380 12.89 20.00 -39.82
CA THR A 380 11.54 19.82 -39.27
C THR A 380 11.62 19.09 -37.92
N GLY A 381 11.06 19.70 -36.89
CA GLY A 381 10.92 19.10 -35.57
C GLY A 381 9.60 18.34 -35.40
N SER A 382 9.62 17.36 -34.53
CA SER A 382 8.45 16.90 -33.78
C SER A 382 8.92 16.45 -32.41
N VAL A 383 8.44 17.17 -31.39
CA VAL A 383 8.67 16.93 -29.96
C VAL A 383 7.73 15.82 -29.49
N VAL A 384 8.28 14.81 -28.81
CA VAL A 384 7.49 13.83 -28.05
C VAL A 384 7.48 14.28 -26.60
N LEU A 385 6.31 14.67 -26.11
CA LEU A 385 6.06 14.84 -24.67
C LEU A 385 5.39 13.55 -24.19
N SER A 386 6.08 12.89 -23.25
CA SER A 386 5.56 11.77 -22.47
C SER A 386 4.52 12.28 -21.47
N PHE A 387 3.42 11.55 -21.34
CA PHE A 387 2.56 11.57 -20.16
C PHE A 387 2.65 10.22 -19.46
#